data_AF-A0A926L358-F1
#
_entry.id   AF-A0A926L358-F1
#
_cell.length_a   1.000
_cell.length_b   1.000
_cell.length_c   1.000
_cell.angle_alpha   90.00
_cell.angle_beta   90.00
_cell.angle_gamma   90.00
#
_symmetry.space_group_name_H-M   'P 1'
#
loop_
_entity.id
_entity.type
_entity.pdbx_description
1 polymer ?
#
loop_
_entity_poly.entity_id
_entity_poly.type
_entity_poly.pdbx_seq_one_letter_code
_entity_poly.pdbx_strand_id
1 'polypeptide(L)'
;MTRHDPKAKVRQLLYELCVDLGFCLPPQEHHRLQEAPPADVDGFTDAVFEAEGMDPGLHEELRRQVRDRVDRHMRGWGAPWSTGIPDDEPGERRPRPFTEGDGNPL
;
A
#
# COMPACT_ATOMS: atom_id res chain seq x y z
N MET A 1 -22.12 6.66 -9.04
CA MET A 1 -21.09 6.59 -7.98
C MET A 1 -19.88 5.90 -8.59
N THR A 2 -18.92 6.67 -9.09
CA THR A 2 -17.72 6.11 -9.72
C THR A 2 -16.93 5.37 -8.65
N ARG A 3 -16.77 4.04 -8.82
CA ARG A 3 -15.82 3.24 -8.04
C ARG A 3 -14.47 3.96 -8.10
N HIS A 4 -13.98 4.40 -6.95
CA HIS A 4 -12.62 4.90 -6.83
C HIS A 4 -11.69 3.70 -7.01
N ASP A 5 -11.29 3.45 -8.25
CA ASP A 5 -10.34 2.40 -8.55
C ASP A 5 -8.94 2.88 -8.13
N PRO A 6 -8.31 2.24 -7.12
CA PRO A 6 -7.01 2.67 -6.63
C PRO A 6 -5.95 2.60 -7.74
N LYS A 7 -6.06 1.66 -8.69
CA LYS A 7 -5.14 1.55 -9.82
C LYS A 7 -5.22 2.76 -10.74
N ALA A 8 -6.43 3.29 -10.98
CA ALA A 8 -6.63 4.50 -11.77
C ALA A 8 -5.96 5.73 -11.13
N LYS A 9 -5.99 5.84 -9.79
CA LYS A 9 -5.32 6.93 -9.09
C LYS A 9 -3.79 6.80 -9.14
N VAL A 10 -3.26 5.59 -8.96
CA VAL A 10 -1.81 5.33 -9.12
C VAL A 10 -1.36 5.65 -10.54
N ARG A 11 -2.13 5.25 -11.56
CA ARG A 11 -1.81 5.55 -12.95
C ARG A 11 -1.80 7.06 -13.24
N GLN A 12 -2.72 7.82 -12.62
CA GLN A 12 -2.75 9.27 -12.73
C GLN A 12 -1.52 9.92 -12.07
N LEU A 13 -1.15 9.46 -10.88
CA LEU A 13 0.05 9.92 -10.19
C LEU A 13 1.32 9.69 -11.03
N LEU A 14 1.48 8.48 -11.57
CA LEU A 14 2.62 8.14 -12.42
C LEU A 14 2.67 9.00 -13.70
N TYR A 15 1.51 9.26 -14.30
CA TYR A 15 1.42 10.18 -15.43
C TYR A 15 1.86 11.59 -15.05
N GLU A 16 1.34 12.15 -13.95
CA GLU A 16 1.74 13.47 -13.46
C GLU A 16 3.24 13.55 -13.18
N LEU A 17 3.85 12.51 -12.58
CA LEU A 17 5.30 12.46 -12.37
C LEU A 17 6.09 12.46 -13.69
N CYS A 18 5.61 11.77 -14.72
CA CYS A 18 6.22 11.79 -16.06
C CYS A 18 6.10 13.16 -16.74
N VAL A 19 4.96 13.85 -16.66
CA VAL A 19 4.79 15.16 -17.34
C VAL A 19 5.37 16.34 -16.55
N ASP A 20 5.19 16.38 -15.23
CA ASP A 20 5.63 17.49 -14.37
C ASP A 20 7.12 17.38 -14.01
N LEU A 21 7.61 16.16 -13.74
CA LEU A 21 8.96 15.94 -13.20
C LEU A 21 9.89 15.17 -14.16
N GLY A 22 9.37 14.63 -15.27
CA GLY A 22 10.16 13.90 -16.26
C GLY A 22 10.44 12.43 -15.92
N PHE A 23 9.81 11.88 -14.89
CA PHE A 23 9.94 10.47 -14.51
C PHE A 23 9.02 9.60 -15.35
N CYS A 24 9.47 9.21 -16.54
CA CYS A 24 8.69 8.38 -17.43
C CYS A 24 9.11 6.91 -17.29
N LEU A 25 8.57 6.28 -16.25
CA LEU A 25 8.90 4.90 -15.94
C LEU A 25 8.57 3.96 -17.12
N PRO A 26 9.33 2.87 -17.27
CA PRO A 26 9.00 1.83 -18.24
C PRO A 26 7.61 1.22 -17.97
N PRO A 27 6.95 0.71 -19.01
CA PRO A 27 5.60 0.15 -18.89
C PRO A 27 5.52 -1.06 -17.94
N GLN A 28 6.60 -1.84 -17.78
CA GLN A 28 6.65 -2.93 -16.80
C GLN A 28 6.55 -2.40 -15.36
N GLU A 29 7.31 -1.36 -15.04
CA GLU A 29 7.37 -0.74 -13.72
C GLU A 29 6.09 0.02 -13.41
N HIS A 30 5.49 0.67 -14.41
CA HIS A 30 4.13 1.21 -14.32
C HIS A 30 3.11 0.13 -13.93
N HIS A 31 3.17 -1.07 -14.51
CA HIS A 31 2.27 -2.16 -14.16
C HIS A 31 2.54 -2.64 -12.74
N ARG A 32 3.81 -2.83 -12.37
CA ARG A 32 4.23 -3.26 -11.03
C ARG A 32 3.74 -2.31 -9.94
N LEU A 33 3.91 -0.99 -10.13
CA LEU A 33 3.45 0.02 -9.16
C LEU A 33 1.93 0.12 -9.11
N GLN A 34 1.23 -0.16 -10.21
CA GLN A 34 -0.25 -0.23 -10.23
C GLN A 34 -0.78 -1.49 -9.52
N GLU A 35 -0.07 -2.62 -9.60
CA GLU A 35 -0.48 -3.86 -8.96
C GLU A 35 -0.08 -3.94 -7.49
N ALA A 36 1.09 -3.42 -7.15
CA ALA A 36 1.65 -3.39 -5.80
C ALA A 36 2.19 -2.00 -5.49
N PRO A 37 1.32 -0.99 -5.28
CA PRO A 37 1.75 0.33 -4.86
C PRO A 37 2.42 0.23 -3.48
N PRO A 38 3.56 0.90 -3.23
CA PRO A 38 4.25 0.91 -1.92
C PRO A 38 3.58 1.73 -0.81
N ALA A 39 3.75 1.23 0.44
CA ALA A 39 3.34 1.74 1.78
C ALA A 39 3.06 3.22 1.91
N ASP A 40 4.10 3.86 1.43
CA ASP A 40 4.77 4.91 2.12
C ASP A 40 5.22 5.84 1.02
N VAL A 41 5.10 7.13 1.31
CA VAL A 41 5.51 8.17 0.37
C VAL A 41 6.98 8.01 0.00
N ASP A 42 7.82 7.72 0.99
CA ASP A 42 9.26 7.47 0.78
C ASP A 42 9.48 6.19 -0.04
N GLY A 43 8.82 5.08 0.30
CA GLY A 43 8.95 3.82 -0.44
C GLY A 43 8.45 3.91 -1.90
N PHE A 44 7.41 4.71 -2.14
CA PHE A 44 6.93 4.99 -3.50
C PHE A 44 7.93 5.84 -4.27
N THR A 45 8.51 6.84 -3.60
CA THR A 45 9.53 7.71 -4.20
C THR A 45 10.74 6.88 -4.59
N ASP A 46 11.31 6.10 -3.66
CA ASP A 46 12.46 5.24 -3.94
C ASP A 46 12.17 4.23 -5.07
N ALA A 47 10.99 3.61 -5.10
CA ALA A 47 10.60 2.70 -6.19
C ALA A 47 10.47 3.39 -7.55
N VAL A 48 10.03 4.66 -7.61
CA VAL A 48 9.99 5.45 -8.85
C VAL A 48 11.41 5.77 -9.34
N PHE A 49 12.31 6.14 -8.43
CA PHE A 49 13.72 6.41 -8.76
C PHE A 49 14.43 5.15 -9.25
N GLU A 50 14.26 4.03 -8.56
CA GLU A 50 14.80 2.73 -9.00
C GLU A 50 14.23 2.30 -10.36
N ALA A 51 12.94 2.50 -10.59
CA ALA A 51 12.27 2.16 -11.85
C ALA A 51 12.75 3.00 -13.04
N GLU A 52 13.06 4.28 -12.81
CA GLU A 52 13.66 5.16 -13.82
C GLU A 52 15.15 4.84 -14.03
N GLY A 53 15.79 4.13 -13.08
CA GLY A 53 17.24 3.93 -13.06
C GLY A 53 18.01 5.19 -12.63
N MET A 54 17.37 6.09 -11.88
CA MET A 54 18.00 7.27 -11.29
C MET A 54 18.40 7.01 -9.84
N ASP A 55 19.55 7.55 -9.45
CA ASP A 55 20.02 7.43 -8.07
C ASP A 55 19.35 8.50 -7.18
N PRO A 56 18.57 8.11 -6.16
CA PRO A 56 17.85 9.05 -5.29
C PRO A 56 18.80 9.91 -4.44
N GLY A 57 20.04 9.44 -4.20
CA GLY A 57 21.05 10.17 -3.43
C GLY A 57 21.70 11.34 -4.17
N LEU A 58 21.64 11.34 -5.51
CA LEU A 58 22.21 12.41 -6.34
C LEU A 58 21.25 13.59 -6.55
N HIS A 59 19.97 13.43 -6.18
CA HIS A 59 18.90 14.36 -6.54
C HIS A 59 17.93 14.64 -5.37
N GLU A 60 18.45 15.05 -4.21
CA GLU A 60 17.66 15.31 -2.99
C GLU A 60 16.50 16.31 -3.20
N GLU A 61 16.74 17.39 -3.96
CA GLU A 61 15.72 18.39 -4.29
C GLU A 61 14.58 17.81 -5.16
N LEU A 62 14.95 16.92 -6.09
CA LEU A 62 14.03 16.23 -6.98
C LEU A 62 13.23 15.17 -6.19
N ARG A 63 13.92 14.43 -5.30
CA ARG A 63 13.32 13.48 -4.36
C ARG A 63 12.28 14.15 -3.48
N ARG A 64 12.56 15.36 -2.99
CA ARG A 64 11.60 16.14 -2.19
C ARG A 64 10.36 16.54 -3.01
N GLN A 65 10.51 16.90 -4.28
CA GLN A 65 9.38 17.23 -5.16
C GLN A 65 8.51 16.02 -5.48
N VAL A 66 9.12 14.88 -5.82
CA VAL A 66 8.39 13.61 -6.02
C VAL A 66 7.62 13.26 -4.75
N ARG A 67 8.28 13.32 -3.58
CA ARG A 67 7.68 13.04 -2.28
C ARG A 67 6.47 13.93 -1.99
N ASP A 68 6.55 15.24 -2.20
CA ASP A 68 5.42 16.17 -1.98
C ASP A 68 4.22 15.82 -2.89
N ARG A 69 4.50 15.47 -4.15
CA ARG A 69 3.46 15.09 -5.12
C ARG A 69 2.75 13.80 -4.71
N VAL A 70 3.52 12.79 -4.29
CA VAL A 70 3.02 11.50 -3.81
C VAL A 70 2.24 11.68 -2.51
N ASP A 71 2.76 12.44 -1.53
CA ASP A 71 2.10 12.70 -0.24
C ASP A 71 0.74 13.39 -0.45
N ARG A 72 0.69 14.41 -1.32
CA ARG A 72 -0.57 15.09 -1.67
C ARG A 72 -1.61 14.14 -2.25
N HIS A 73 -1.19 13.21 -3.10
CA HIS A 73 -2.07 12.19 -3.65
C HIS A 73 -2.51 11.18 -2.58
N MET A 74 -1.59 10.68 -1.76
CA MET A 74 -1.90 9.71 -0.69
C MET A 74 -2.84 10.28 0.37
N ARG A 75 -2.71 11.57 0.75
CA ARG A 75 -3.67 12.23 1.65
C ARG A 75 -5.07 12.32 1.06
N GLY A 76 -5.19 12.52 -0.25
CA GLY A 76 -6.47 12.51 -0.96
C GLY A 76 -7.05 11.10 -1.21
N TRP A 77 -6.26 10.04 -0.96
CA TRP A 77 -6.71 8.66 -1.15
C TRP A 77 -7.44 8.08 0.05
N GLY A 78 -7.29 8.67 1.25
CA GLY A 78 -7.89 8.17 2.48
C GLY A 78 -7.37 6.78 2.80
N ALA A 79 -6.17 6.68 3.38
CA ALA A 79 -5.62 5.40 3.81
C ALA A 79 -6.61 4.66 4.73
N PRO A 80 -6.81 3.35 4.52
CA PRO A 80 -6.10 2.44 5.40
C PRO A 80 -5.69 1.18 4.64
N TRP A 81 -4.42 1.05 4.26
CA TRP A 81 -3.95 -0.19 3.66
C TRP A 81 -2.88 -0.90 4.49
N SER A 82 -2.68 -0.45 5.73
CA SER A 82 -1.82 -1.14 6.73
C SER A 82 -2.59 -1.84 7.85
N THR A 83 -3.88 -2.16 7.68
CA THR A 83 -4.54 -3.08 8.63
C THR A 83 -4.58 -4.50 8.04
N GLY A 84 -3.40 -5.07 7.80
CA GLY A 84 -3.11 -6.38 8.39
C GLY A 84 -2.45 -6.06 9.73
N ILE A 85 -3.18 -5.96 10.84
CA ILE A 85 -3.40 -7.11 11.73
C ILE A 85 -2.18 -8.05 11.67
N PRO A 86 -1.24 -8.03 12.63
CA PRO A 86 -0.52 -9.26 12.95
C PRO A 86 -1.60 -10.29 13.25
N ASP A 87 -1.50 -11.49 12.68
CA ASP A 87 -2.37 -12.63 12.95
C ASP A 87 -2.34 -12.93 14.46
N ASP A 88 -3.12 -12.19 15.24
CA ASP A 88 -3.61 -12.60 16.54
C ASP A 88 -4.70 -13.59 16.20
N GLU A 89 -4.35 -14.87 16.18
CA GLU A 89 -5.28 -15.98 16.10
C GLU A 89 -5.96 -16.14 17.47
N PRO A 90 -7.23 -15.75 17.67
CA PRO A 90 -7.90 -15.91 18.94
C PRO A 90 -9.10 -16.83 18.72
N GLY A 91 -8.89 -18.13 18.85
CA GLY A 91 -9.97 -19.01 19.27
C GLY A 91 -10.12 -20.28 18.44
N GLU A 92 -9.22 -21.22 18.69
CA GLU A 92 -9.60 -22.62 18.70
C GLU A 92 -10.62 -22.86 19.84
N ARG A 93 -11.90 -22.54 19.56
CA ARG A 93 -13.03 -23.01 20.35
C ARG A 93 -13.16 -24.51 20.12
N ARG A 94 -12.39 -25.29 20.89
CA ARG A 94 -12.68 -26.72 21.09
C ARG A 94 -14.12 -26.85 21.57
N PRO A 95 -14.98 -27.67 20.94
CA PRO A 95 -16.26 -28.01 21.54
C PRO A 95 -15.97 -28.71 22.87
N ARG A 96 -16.60 -28.22 23.94
CA ARG A 96 -16.60 -28.91 25.24
C ARG A 96 -17.37 -30.22 25.03
N PRO A 97 -16.84 -31.40 25.38
CA PRO A 97 -17.67 -32.59 25.43
C PRO A 97 -18.78 -32.37 26.47
N PHE A 98 -19.96 -32.84 26.09
CA PHE A 98 -21.21 -32.77 26.82
C PHE A 98 -21.08 -33.28 28.28
N THR A 99 -21.91 -32.68 29.13
CA THR A 99 -22.16 -32.98 30.53
C THR A 99 -22.43 -34.46 30.81
N GLU A 100 -21.73 -35.04 31.78
CA GLU A 100 -22.17 -36.24 32.49
C GLU A 100 -22.54 -35.80 33.91
N GLY A 101 -23.84 -35.56 34.11
CA GLY A 101 -24.43 -35.48 35.43
C GLY A 101 -24.84 -36.88 35.84
N ASP A 102 -24.03 -37.52 36.66
CA ASP A 102 -24.46 -38.67 37.45
C ASP A 102 -23.90 -38.53 38.86
N GLY A 103 -24.79 -38.45 39.84
CA GLY A 103 -24.46 -38.12 41.22
C GLY A 103 -25.70 -37.88 42.06
N ASN A 104 -26.62 -38.85 42.02
CA ASN A 104 -27.77 -38.95 42.91
C ASN A 104 -27.32 -39.10 44.39
N PRO A 105 -27.85 -38.32 45.33
CA PRO A 105 -27.95 -38.74 46.72
C PRO A 105 -29.43 -38.94 47.10
N LEU A 106 -29.80 -40.20 47.34
CA LEU A 106 -30.91 -40.59 48.22
C LEU A 106 -30.35 -41.46 49.34
#